data_AF-A0A4V3GX35-F1
#
_entry.id   AF-A0A4V3GX35-F1
#
_cell.length_a   1.000
_cell.length_b   1.000
_cell.length_c   1.000
_cell.angle_alpha   90.00
_cell.angle_beta   90.00
_cell.angle_gamma   90.00
#
_symmetry.space_group_name_H-M   'P 1'
#
loop_
_entity.id
_entity.type
_entity.pdbx_description
1 polymer ?
#
loop_
_entity_poly.entity_id
_entity_poly.type
_entity_poly.pdbx_seq_one_letter_code
_entity_poly.pdbx_strand_id
1 'polypeptide(L)'
;MIEKAQLATLDEIEAISIDKFTIKKKHKYAAALTGPINGKLIDILSSRKKKDLIEYFNTWPEELKEQIKYFSMDMWIPYKAVTETIFPMLR
;
A
#
# COMPACT_ATOMS: atom_id res chain seq x y z
N MET A 1 -6.47 0.90 -10.37
CA MET A 1 -6.77 2.33 -10.11
C MET A 1 -7.56 2.37 -8.84
N ILE A 2 -7.27 3.31 -7.93
CA ILE A 2 -8.04 3.44 -6.70
C ILE A 2 -9.48 3.89 -6.99
N GLU A 3 -10.44 3.30 -6.29
CA GLU A 3 -11.86 3.58 -6.38
C GLU A 3 -12.31 4.61 -5.32
N LYS A 4 -13.46 5.22 -5.56
CA LYS A 4 -14.02 6.28 -4.70
C LYS A 4 -14.29 5.82 -3.26
N ALA A 5 -14.67 4.56 -3.05
CA ALA A 5 -14.89 4.00 -1.71
C ALA A 5 -13.59 3.86 -0.90
N GLN A 6 -12.48 3.59 -1.60
CA GLN A 6 -11.16 3.43 -0.99
C GLN A 6 -10.57 4.80 -0.64
N LEU A 7 -10.83 5.82 -1.46
CA LEU A 7 -10.46 7.22 -1.17
C LEU A 7 -11.05 7.71 0.17
N ALA A 8 -12.33 7.47 0.44
CA ALA A 8 -12.93 7.83 1.73
C ALA A 8 -12.31 7.09 2.93
N THR A 9 -11.77 5.89 2.71
CA THR A 9 -11.02 5.15 3.73
C THR A 9 -9.64 5.76 3.96
N LEU A 10 -9.03 6.32 2.91
CA LEU A 10 -7.71 6.94 2.96
C LEU A 10 -7.71 8.29 3.68
N ASP A 11 -8.80 9.07 3.62
CA ASP A 11 -8.91 10.35 4.32
C ASP A 11 -8.81 10.23 5.86
N GLU A 12 -8.91 9.00 6.39
CA GLU A 12 -8.90 8.71 7.83
C GLU A 12 -7.67 7.92 8.28
N ILE A 13 -6.61 7.82 7.46
CA ILE A 13 -5.39 7.09 7.81
C ILE A 13 -4.14 7.94 7.67
N GLU A 14 -3.22 7.76 8.61
CA GLU A 14 -1.86 8.30 8.56
C GLU A 14 -0.78 7.20 8.48
N ALA A 15 -1.20 5.94 8.48
CA ALA A 15 -0.32 4.78 8.44
C ALA A 15 -0.84 3.73 7.47
N ILE A 16 0.08 3.08 6.75
CA ILE A 16 -0.23 1.97 5.83
C ILE A 16 0.58 0.75 6.24
N SER A 17 -0.04 -0.42 6.20
CA SER A 17 0.63 -1.71 6.29
C SER A 17 0.51 -2.48 4.98
N ILE A 18 1.64 -3.04 4.51
CA ILE A 18 1.71 -3.92 3.34
C ILE A 18 2.07 -5.32 3.79
N ASP A 19 1.13 -6.26 3.63
CA ASP A 19 1.35 -7.68 3.94
C ASP A 19 1.20 -8.56 2.68
N LYS A 20 2.00 -9.63 2.58
CA LYS A 20 1.95 -10.59 1.47
C LYS A 20 1.13 -11.82 1.87
N PHE A 21 0.24 -12.27 0.98
CA PHE A 21 -0.47 -13.53 1.18
C PHE A 21 -0.59 -14.34 -0.11
N THR A 22 -0.86 -15.64 0.02
CA THR A 22 -0.92 -16.57 -1.11
C THR A 22 -2.36 -16.80 -1.54
N ILE A 23 -2.70 -16.53 -2.80
CA ILE A 23 -4.08 -16.68 -3.32
C ILE A 23 -4.38 -18.14 -3.72
N LYS A 24 -3.39 -18.88 -4.25
CA LYS A 24 -3.51 -20.30 -4.62
C LYS A 24 -2.22 -21.06 -4.36
N LYS A 25 -2.32 -22.36 -4.08
CA LYS A 25 -1.20 -23.32 -4.08
C LYS A 25 -0.52 -23.30 -5.46
N LYS A 26 0.52 -22.46 -5.64
CA LYS A 26 1.49 -22.36 -6.77
C LYS A 26 2.18 -20.98 -6.82
N HIS A 27 2.53 -20.40 -5.67
CA HIS A 27 3.35 -19.16 -5.59
C HIS A 27 2.73 -17.91 -6.26
N LYS A 28 1.39 -17.82 -6.32
CA LYS A 28 0.72 -16.55 -6.66
C LYS A 28 0.52 -15.74 -5.38
N TYR A 29 1.29 -14.67 -5.26
CA TYR A 29 1.29 -13.79 -4.11
C TYR A 29 0.49 -12.51 -4.41
N ALA A 30 -0.42 -12.17 -3.51
CA ALA A 30 -1.08 -10.88 -3.43
C ALA A 30 -0.44 -10.01 -2.33
N ALA A 31 -0.76 -8.72 -2.38
CA ALA A 31 -0.49 -7.77 -1.32
C ALA A 31 -1.80 -7.25 -0.73
N ALA A 32 -1.92 -7.24 0.59
CA ALA A 32 -2.99 -6.55 1.31
C ALA A 32 -2.47 -5.19 1.77
N LEU A 33 -3.25 -4.15 1.52
CA LEU A 33 -3.01 -2.80 2.03
C LEU A 33 -4.03 -2.51 3.12
N THR A 34 -3.56 -2.18 4.32
CA THR A 34 -4.42 -1.93 5.47
C THR A 34 -3.98 -0.68 6.22
N GLY A 35 -4.92 -0.03 6.91
CA GLY A 35 -4.65 0.98 7.92
C GLY A 35 -4.42 0.26 9.26
N PRO A 36 -3.18 0.13 9.76
CA PRO A 36 -2.91 -0.68 10.95
C PRO A 36 -3.44 -0.03 12.24
N ILE A 37 -3.71 1.27 12.24
CA ILE A 37 -4.19 2.03 13.41
C ILE A 37 -5.69 1.80 13.62
N ASN A 38 -6.49 1.91 12.55
CA ASN A 38 -7.94 1.82 12.60
C ASN A 38 -8.49 0.46 12.13
N GLY A 39 -7.62 -0.45 11.70
CA GLY A 39 -7.98 -1.79 11.24
C GLY A 39 -8.70 -1.81 9.88
N LYS A 40 -8.69 -0.72 9.11
CA LYS A 40 -9.42 -0.64 7.85
C LYS A 40 -8.66 -1.34 6.72
N LEU A 41 -9.38 -2.11 5.91
CA LEU A 41 -8.86 -2.63 4.65
C LEU A 41 -8.92 -1.53 3.59
N ILE A 42 -7.77 -1.20 3.00
CA ILE A 42 -7.67 -0.22 1.93
C ILE A 42 -7.91 -0.92 0.59
N ASP A 43 -7.09 -1.93 0.30
CA ASP A 43 -7.20 -2.68 -0.95
C ASP A 43 -6.49 -4.05 -0.87
N ILE A 44 -6.82 -4.92 -1.83
CA ILE A 44 -6.17 -6.20 -2.09
C ILE A 44 -5.65 -6.19 -3.52
N LEU A 45 -4.33 -6.22 -3.66
CA LEU A 45 -3.66 -6.24 -4.95
C LEU A 45 -3.29 -7.67 -5.34
N SER A 46 -3.66 -8.09 -6.55
CA SER A 46 -3.36 -9.43 -7.06
C SER A 46 -1.87 -9.69 -7.31
N SER A 47 -1.02 -8.66 -7.18
CA SER A 47 0.43 -8.73 -7.34
C SER A 47 1.13 -7.97 -6.22
N ARG A 48 2.28 -8.50 -5.81
CA ARG A 48 3.21 -7.86 -4.85
C ARG A 48 4.44 -7.22 -5.52
N LYS A 49 4.53 -7.24 -6.85
CA LYS A 49 5.75 -6.78 -7.53
C LYS A 49 5.92 -5.27 -7.39
N LYS A 50 7.16 -4.81 -7.23
CA LYS A 50 7.52 -3.38 -7.09
C LYS A 50 6.84 -2.50 -8.15
N LYS A 51 6.93 -2.89 -9.43
CA LYS A 51 6.37 -2.12 -10.55
C LYS A 51 4.85 -1.92 -10.39
N ASP A 52 4.14 -3.01 -10.15
CA ASP A 52 2.67 -3.00 -10.04
C ASP A 52 2.23 -2.17 -8.82
N LEU A 53 2.98 -2.20 -7.72
CA LEU A 53 2.73 -1.37 -6.55
C LEU A 53 2.97 0.12 -6.82
N ILE A 54 4.08 0.47 -7.48
CA ILE A 54 4.37 1.86 -7.89
C ILE A 54 3.26 2.38 -8.80
N GLU A 55 2.86 1.60 -9.81
CA GLU A 55 1.77 1.96 -10.71
C GLU A 55 0.46 2.16 -9.96
N TYR A 56 0.15 1.29 -8.98
CA TYR A 56 -1.03 1.45 -8.14
C TYR A 56 -0.99 2.74 -7.31
N PHE A 57 0.08 2.99 -6.56
CA PHE A 57 0.17 4.18 -5.71
C PHE A 57 0.27 5.48 -6.52
N ASN A 58 0.80 5.44 -7.74
CA ASN A 58 0.76 6.60 -8.63
C ASN A 58 -0.66 7.02 -9.04
N THR A 59 -1.66 6.15 -8.87
CA THR A 59 -3.07 6.53 -9.07
C THR A 59 -3.68 7.29 -7.89
N TRP A 60 -2.96 7.38 -6.76
CA TRP A 60 -3.44 8.11 -5.60
C TRP A 60 -3.22 9.62 -5.77
N PRO A 61 -4.17 10.46 -5.32
CA PRO A 61 -3.96 11.90 -5.14
C PRO A 61 -2.71 12.20 -4.32
N GLU A 62 -2.02 13.29 -4.63
CA GLU A 62 -0.75 13.64 -3.97
C GLU A 62 -0.97 14.02 -2.51
N GLU A 63 -2.07 14.72 -2.21
CA GLU A 63 -2.46 15.11 -0.85
C GLU A 63 -2.61 13.88 0.06
N LEU A 64 -3.11 12.77 -0.50
CA LEU A 64 -3.25 11.51 0.23
C LEU A 64 -1.92 10.79 0.44
N LYS A 65 -0.90 11.04 -0.39
CA LYS A 65 0.44 10.50 -0.16
C LYS A 65 1.16 11.30 0.92
N GLU A 66 1.03 12.62 0.90
CA GLU A 66 1.67 13.52 1.87
C GLU A 66 1.18 13.30 3.32
N GLN A 67 -0.09 12.92 3.52
CA GLN A 67 -0.61 12.62 4.86
C GLN A 67 -0.06 11.33 5.48
N ILE A 68 0.51 10.41 4.69
CA ILE A 68 0.98 9.12 5.21
C ILE A 68 2.34 9.32 5.88
N LYS A 69 2.38 9.07 7.19
CA LYS A 69 3.55 9.28 8.06
C LYS A 69 4.26 7.99 8.41
N TYR A 70 3.57 6.85 8.36
CA TYR A 70 4.10 5.58 8.82
C TYR A 70 3.84 4.45 7.84
N PHE A 71 4.84 3.59 7.67
CA PHE A 71 4.70 2.34 6.93
C PHE A 71 5.10 1.15 7.79
N SER A 72 4.22 0.16 7.81
CA SER A 72 4.50 -1.17 8.35
C SER A 72 4.63 -2.14 7.18
N MET A 73 5.72 -2.87 7.11
CA MET A 73 5.94 -3.84 6.05
C MET A 73 6.89 -4.93 6.53
N ASP A 74 6.83 -6.09 5.88
CA ASP A 74 7.91 -7.07 5.94
C ASP A 74 9.24 -6.43 5.50
N MET A 75 10.37 -6.97 5.99
CA MET A 75 11.73 -6.59 5.57
C MET A 75 12.07 -7.01 4.13
N TRP A 76 11.14 -6.82 3.19
CA TRP A 76 11.31 -7.13 1.78
C TRP A 76 11.72 -5.87 1.02
N ILE A 77 12.95 -5.87 0.49
CA ILE A 77 13.59 -4.73 -0.20
C ILE A 77 12.67 -4.06 -1.24
N PRO A 78 11.89 -4.80 -2.06
CA PRO A 78 10.93 -4.19 -2.98
C PRO A 78 9.90 -3.26 -2.33
N TYR A 79 9.38 -3.58 -1.15
CA TYR A 79 8.42 -2.71 -0.46
C TYR A 79 9.08 -1.43 0.04
N LYS A 80 10.28 -1.53 0.64
CA LYS A 80 11.07 -0.36 1.03
C LYS A 80 11.34 0.56 -0.16
N ALA A 81 11.69 -0.04 -1.30
CA ALA A 81 11.94 0.73 -2.51
C ALA A 81 10.65 1.38 -3.07
N VAL A 82 9.48 0.76 -2.93
CA VAL A 82 8.19 1.37 -3.29
C VAL A 82 7.94 2.58 -2.39
N THR A 83 8.09 2.45 -1.08
CA THR A 83 7.80 3.54 -0.14
C THR A 83 8.72 4.73 -0.34
N GLU A 84 10.03 4.50 -0.51
CA GLU A 84 11.00 5.56 -0.79
C GLU A 84 10.75 6.27 -2.13
N THR A 85 10.17 5.58 -3.12
CA THR A 85 9.88 6.16 -4.45
C THR A 85 8.61 7.00 -4.42
N ILE A 86 7.59 6.56 -3.67
CA ILE A 86 6.23 7.12 -3.73
C ILE A 86 5.98 8.15 -2.62
N PHE A 87 6.56 7.96 -1.44
CA PHE A 87 6.24 8.73 -0.24
C PHE A 87 7.52 9.45 0.26
N PRO A 88 7.84 10.62 -0.30
CA PRO A 88 9.11 11.31 -0.03
C PRO A 88 9.23 11.87 1.40
N MET A 89 8.12 11.96 2.13
CA MET A 89 8.09 12.45 3.51
C MET A 89 8.47 11.39 4.55
N LEU A 90 8.58 10.12 4.16
CA LEU A 90 9.06 9.04 5.03
C LEU A 90 10.59 9.06 5.04
N ARG A 91 11.17 9.59 6.12
CA ARG A 91 12.61 9.52 6.41
C ARG A 91 12.89 8.59 7.58
#